data_AF-A0A6C0CZZ1-F1
#
_entry.id   AF-A0A6C0CZZ1-F1
#
_cell.length_a   1.000
_cell.length_b   1.000
_cell.length_c   1.000
_cell.angle_alpha   90.00
_cell.angle_beta   90.00
_cell.angle_gamma   90.00
#
_symmetry.space_group_name_H-M   'P 1'
#
loop_
_entity.id
_entity.type
_entity.pdbx_description
1 polymer ?
#
loop_
_entity_poly.entity_id
_entity_poly.type
_entity_poly.pdbx_seq_one_letter_code
_entity_poly.pdbx_strand_id
1 'polypeptide(L)'
;MKRSLTESEINDILSFIVPKKGIPIETAESIVNSHKKYFRTQLSKQLVYPEIIPILKIKLEKIYNESMIQPGESVGILCAQSIGEKNTQLTLNTFHKAGQSEKAVTAGVPRFQELLNATRDPRAINCKVFFKYGNSTIQELRETIGSSIVGLTLSDISSNIKIYMNKKPEKWYETYKILYNNNFENYKNCISITLNIAKLFEYKITIEEVAHAITNSYADLCCIFSPPSIGQLDVFVDTSNINLPAERILFINTENAPEIFMEECVQPTLEKMLICGIPGITYIYYTREKDEWIIETEGSNYSKILAHPKVDMTKTISNNVWDIYETLGIEAARQFLIEEFMEIMDGINVCHSKLLVDRMTFSGTIASISRYTLRKEDSGPFGKSSFEESLSNFCAAAAVGDLEPVRGVSSAIVCGKRANIGSGMCELRINVKGLKKVVERTFE
;
A
#
# COMPACT_ATOMS: atom_id res chain seq x y z
N MET A 1 22.25 -36.98 -36.07
CA MET A 1 22.61 -35.55 -35.84
C MET A 1 21.71 -34.99 -34.75
N LYS A 2 22.22 -34.04 -33.95
CA LYS A 2 21.38 -33.29 -33.00
C LYS A 2 20.45 -32.38 -33.80
N ARG A 3 19.17 -32.34 -33.42
CA ARG A 3 18.20 -31.41 -34.01
C ARG A 3 17.35 -30.78 -32.92
N SER A 4 16.67 -29.70 -33.27
CA SER A 4 15.61 -29.16 -32.42
C SER A 4 14.44 -30.15 -32.34
N LEU A 5 13.75 -30.11 -31.19
CA LEU A 5 12.52 -30.86 -30.98
C LEU A 5 11.41 -30.25 -31.83
N THR A 6 10.62 -31.08 -32.49
CA THR A 6 9.39 -30.63 -33.17
C THR A 6 8.29 -30.36 -32.14
N GLU A 7 7.28 -29.57 -32.49
CA GLU A 7 6.17 -29.30 -31.58
C GLU A 7 5.41 -30.57 -31.17
N SER A 8 5.31 -31.54 -32.08
CA SER A 8 4.69 -32.85 -31.78
C SER A 8 5.45 -33.63 -30.71
N GLU A 9 6.78 -33.61 -30.76
CA GLU A 9 7.65 -34.28 -29.78
C GLU A 9 7.63 -33.57 -28.43
N ILE A 10 7.58 -32.24 -28.42
CA ILE A 10 7.44 -31.47 -27.18
C ILE A 10 6.10 -31.77 -26.51
N ASN A 11 5.01 -31.84 -27.29
CA ASN A 11 3.70 -32.21 -26.77
C ASN A 11 3.71 -33.65 -26.22
N ASP A 12 4.37 -34.59 -26.88
CA ASP A 12 4.49 -35.97 -26.39
C ASP A 12 5.31 -36.04 -25.09
N ILE A 13 6.45 -35.33 -25.02
CA ILE A 13 7.27 -35.26 -23.80
C ILE A 13 6.45 -34.71 -22.64
N LEU A 14 5.63 -33.68 -22.85
CA LEU A 14 4.85 -33.01 -21.80
C LEU A 14 3.49 -33.68 -21.51
N SER A 15 3.19 -34.81 -22.13
CA SER A 15 1.91 -35.51 -21.99
C SER A 15 1.63 -35.99 -20.55
N PHE A 16 2.67 -36.24 -19.75
CA PHE A 16 2.54 -36.67 -18.36
C PHE A 16 2.05 -35.56 -17.41
N ILE A 17 2.08 -34.29 -17.84
CA ILE A 17 1.58 -33.17 -17.03
C ILE A 17 0.06 -33.09 -17.20
N VAL A 18 -0.66 -33.67 -16.24
CA VAL A 18 -2.13 -33.74 -16.19
C VAL A 18 -2.72 -33.00 -14.99
N PRO A 19 -3.97 -32.50 -15.10
CA PRO A 19 -4.69 -31.88 -14.00
C PRO A 19 -4.82 -32.84 -12.82
N LYS A 20 -4.46 -32.39 -11.62
CA LYS A 20 -4.55 -33.21 -10.41
C LYS A 20 -6.00 -33.28 -9.91
N LYS A 21 -6.39 -34.47 -9.43
CA LYS A 21 -7.67 -34.69 -8.76
C LYS A 21 -7.63 -34.03 -7.37
N GLY A 22 -8.54 -33.10 -7.09
CA GLY A 22 -8.65 -32.41 -5.80
C GLY A 22 -8.48 -30.89 -5.86
N ILE A 23 -8.13 -30.33 -7.03
CA ILE A 23 -8.12 -28.89 -7.31
C ILE A 23 -9.32 -28.59 -8.22
N PRO A 24 -9.99 -27.42 -8.09
CA PRO A 24 -10.99 -26.98 -9.07
C PRO A 24 -10.46 -27.11 -10.50
N ILE A 25 -11.29 -27.63 -11.40
CA ILE A 25 -10.88 -28.05 -12.75
C ILE A 25 -10.22 -26.89 -13.50
N GLU A 26 -10.84 -25.71 -13.49
CA GLU A 26 -10.34 -24.51 -14.16
C GLU A 26 -8.95 -24.09 -13.65
N THR A 27 -8.75 -24.10 -12.33
CA THR A 27 -7.46 -23.76 -11.72
C THR A 27 -6.41 -24.81 -12.06
N ALA A 28 -6.78 -26.10 -12.01
CA ALA A 28 -5.88 -27.19 -12.33
C ALA A 28 -5.42 -27.13 -13.80
N GLU A 29 -6.33 -26.83 -14.72
CA GLU A 29 -6.03 -26.63 -16.14
C GLU A 29 -5.13 -25.42 -16.36
N SER A 30 -5.41 -24.30 -15.70
CA SER A 30 -4.58 -23.10 -15.75
C SER A 30 -3.14 -23.37 -15.30
N ILE A 31 -2.96 -24.09 -14.18
CA ILE A 31 -1.64 -24.48 -13.67
C ILE A 31 -0.91 -25.39 -14.68
N VAL A 32 -1.59 -26.40 -15.21
CA VAL A 32 -1.02 -27.32 -16.20
C VAL A 32 -0.59 -26.56 -17.46
N ASN A 33 -1.41 -25.63 -17.93
CA ASN A 33 -1.10 -24.80 -19.10
C ASN A 33 0.11 -23.89 -18.85
N SER A 34 0.20 -23.30 -17.65
CA SER A 34 1.34 -22.49 -17.24
C SER A 34 2.64 -23.30 -17.20
N HIS A 35 2.62 -24.47 -16.57
CA HIS A 35 3.77 -25.38 -16.52
C HIS A 35 4.17 -25.86 -17.93
N LYS A 36 3.21 -26.29 -18.76
CA LYS A 36 3.46 -26.70 -20.14
C LYS A 36 4.08 -25.57 -20.96
N LYS A 37 3.59 -24.33 -20.82
CA LYS A 37 4.15 -23.15 -21.49
C LYS A 37 5.60 -22.88 -21.07
N TYR A 38 5.89 -22.97 -19.77
CA TYR A 38 7.24 -22.81 -19.24
C TYR A 38 8.20 -23.86 -19.80
N PHE A 39 7.85 -25.15 -19.70
CA PHE A 39 8.70 -26.23 -20.21
C PHE A 39 8.83 -26.21 -21.74
N ARG A 40 7.76 -25.86 -22.47
CA ARG A 40 7.81 -25.71 -23.94
C ARG A 40 8.87 -24.69 -24.35
N THR A 41 8.94 -23.56 -23.64
CA THR A 41 9.91 -22.48 -23.90
C THR A 41 11.35 -22.91 -23.61
N GLN A 42 11.55 -23.82 -22.66
CA GLN A 42 12.88 -24.36 -22.34
C GLN A 42 13.30 -25.47 -23.32
N LEU A 43 12.38 -26.40 -23.64
CA LEU A 43 12.64 -27.52 -24.53
C LEU A 43 12.88 -27.07 -25.97
N SER A 44 12.21 -26.03 -26.44
CA SER A 44 12.40 -25.49 -27.80
C SER A 44 13.80 -24.95 -28.05
N LYS A 45 14.54 -24.57 -26.99
CA LYS A 45 15.91 -24.04 -27.07
C LYS A 45 16.97 -25.14 -27.12
N GLN A 46 16.62 -26.40 -26.86
CA GLN A 46 17.58 -27.48 -26.69
C GLN A 46 17.76 -28.32 -27.97
N LEU A 47 19.01 -28.73 -28.23
CA LEU A 47 19.36 -29.60 -29.35
C LEU A 47 19.55 -31.03 -28.83
N VAL A 48 18.72 -31.96 -29.31
CA VAL A 48 18.65 -33.34 -28.78
C VAL A 48 18.85 -34.35 -29.90
N TYR A 49 19.39 -35.52 -29.57
CA TYR A 49 19.40 -36.68 -30.48
C TYR A 49 18.03 -37.38 -30.43
N PRO A 50 17.41 -37.69 -31.57
CA PRO A 50 16.07 -38.32 -31.61
C PRO A 50 15.97 -39.62 -30.78
N GLU A 51 17.04 -40.42 -30.75
CA GLU A 51 17.11 -41.68 -30.00
C GLU A 51 16.98 -41.51 -28.47
N ILE A 52 17.30 -40.33 -27.94
CA ILE A 52 17.28 -40.03 -26.50
C ILE A 52 15.91 -39.51 -26.06
N ILE A 53 15.02 -39.12 -26.99
CA ILE A 53 13.71 -38.53 -26.66
C ILE A 53 12.87 -39.42 -25.71
N PRO A 54 12.76 -40.75 -25.92
CA PRO A 54 12.02 -41.61 -25.00
C PRO A 54 12.65 -41.67 -23.59
N ILE A 55 13.98 -41.72 -23.52
CA ILE A 55 14.73 -41.75 -22.25
C ILE A 55 14.56 -40.41 -21.52
N LEU A 56 14.60 -39.31 -22.26
CA LEU A 56 14.38 -37.96 -21.74
C LEU A 56 12.98 -37.83 -21.13
N LYS A 57 11.95 -38.33 -21.82
CA LYS A 57 10.57 -38.34 -21.32
C LYS A 57 10.45 -39.08 -19.98
N ILE A 58 10.96 -40.31 -19.91
CA ILE A 58 10.94 -41.12 -18.67
C ILE A 58 11.69 -40.41 -17.53
N LYS A 59 12.85 -39.82 -17.83
CA LYS A 59 13.65 -39.13 -16.82
C LYS A 59 12.97 -37.83 -16.34
N LEU A 60 12.36 -37.07 -17.24
CA LEU A 60 11.61 -35.87 -16.89
C LEU A 60 10.37 -36.21 -16.05
N GLU A 61 9.63 -37.24 -16.42
CA GLU A 61 8.48 -37.71 -15.64
C GLU A 61 8.91 -38.12 -14.22
N LYS A 62 10.02 -38.87 -14.10
CA LYS A 62 10.57 -39.26 -12.80
C LYS A 62 10.96 -38.04 -11.95
N ILE A 63 11.76 -37.12 -12.50
CA ILE A 63 12.20 -35.91 -11.78
C ILE A 63 11.00 -35.03 -11.41
N TYR A 64 10.03 -34.88 -12.31
CA TYR A 64 8.82 -34.11 -12.05
C TYR A 64 8.06 -34.70 -10.87
N ASN A 65 7.86 -36.01 -10.84
CA ASN A 65 7.17 -36.68 -9.76
C ASN A 65 7.94 -36.60 -8.42
N GLU A 66 9.27 -36.71 -8.45
CA GLU A 66 10.14 -36.55 -7.26
C GLU A 66 10.17 -35.10 -6.74
N SER A 67 9.98 -34.10 -7.61
CA SER A 67 9.97 -32.68 -7.24
C SER A 67 8.68 -32.22 -6.57
N MET A 68 7.63 -33.04 -6.59
CA MET A 68 6.35 -32.70 -5.96
C MET A 68 6.47 -32.70 -4.43
N ILE A 69 5.88 -31.70 -3.79
CA ILE A 69 5.80 -31.65 -2.33
C ILE A 69 4.98 -32.84 -1.79
N GLN A 70 5.45 -33.43 -0.69
CA GLN A 70 4.79 -34.55 -0.04
C GLN A 70 3.52 -34.06 0.70
N PRO A 71 2.36 -34.72 0.51
CA PRO A 71 1.17 -34.41 1.30
C PRO A 71 1.42 -34.59 2.80
N GLY A 72 0.96 -33.63 3.60
CA GLY A 72 1.16 -33.63 5.06
C GLY A 72 2.40 -32.88 5.53
N GLU A 73 3.23 -32.37 4.62
CA GLU A 73 4.35 -31.50 4.94
C GLU A 73 3.90 -30.22 5.65
N SER A 74 4.67 -29.78 6.65
CA SER A 74 4.29 -28.68 7.55
C SER A 74 4.65 -27.32 6.95
N VAL A 75 4.07 -26.98 5.79
CA VAL A 75 4.47 -25.82 4.99
C VAL A 75 4.42 -24.49 5.75
N GLY A 76 3.46 -24.33 6.67
CA GLY A 76 3.36 -23.13 7.50
C GLY A 76 4.51 -22.98 8.49
N ILE A 77 4.96 -24.09 9.09
CA ILE A 77 6.09 -24.10 10.03
C ILE A 77 7.40 -23.82 9.27
N LEU A 78 7.61 -24.51 8.14
CA LEU A 78 8.78 -24.29 7.29
C LEU A 78 8.88 -22.84 6.82
N CYS A 79 7.76 -22.28 6.36
CA CYS A 79 7.68 -20.88 5.96
C CYS A 79 8.03 -19.92 7.10
N ALA A 80 7.45 -20.12 8.29
CA ALA A 80 7.72 -19.28 9.44
C ALA A 80 9.20 -19.35 9.87
N GLN A 81 9.80 -20.53 9.84
CA GLN A 81 11.23 -20.72 10.15
C GLN A 81 12.14 -20.02 9.14
N SER A 82 11.91 -20.21 7.84
CA SER A 82 12.72 -19.58 6.78
C SER A 82 12.68 -18.06 6.84
N ILE A 83 11.49 -17.49 7.10
CA ILE A 83 11.30 -16.05 7.26
C ILE A 83 11.96 -15.55 8.54
N GLY A 84 11.79 -16.26 9.66
CA GLY A 84 12.40 -15.94 10.94
C GLY A 84 13.93 -15.91 10.87
N GLU A 85 14.54 -16.92 10.25
CA GLU A 85 16.00 -16.99 10.07
C GLU A 85 16.53 -15.77 9.33
N LYS A 86 15.91 -15.40 8.20
CA LYS A 86 16.34 -14.24 7.41
C LYS A 86 16.18 -12.93 8.18
N ASN A 87 15.10 -12.78 8.94
CA ASN A 87 14.86 -11.58 9.73
C ASN A 87 15.97 -11.33 10.77
N THR A 88 16.51 -12.39 11.40
CA THR A 88 17.64 -12.25 12.33
C THR A 88 18.91 -11.72 11.62
N GLN A 89 19.15 -12.15 10.38
CA GLN A 89 20.27 -11.66 9.57
C GLN A 89 20.07 -10.21 9.11
N LEU A 90 18.84 -9.83 8.72
CA LEU A 90 18.49 -8.46 8.33
C LEU A 90 18.71 -7.47 9.48
N THR A 91 18.45 -7.89 10.71
CA THR A 91 18.68 -7.08 11.91
C THR A 91 20.13 -6.62 12.02
N LEU A 92 21.09 -7.51 11.71
CA LEU A 92 22.52 -7.19 11.74
C LEU A 92 22.93 -6.24 10.60
N ASN A 93 22.40 -6.44 9.40
CA ASN A 93 22.79 -5.66 8.21
C ASN A 93 22.23 -4.23 8.18
N THR A 94 21.11 -3.97 8.86
CA THR A 94 20.44 -2.66 8.84
C THR A 94 21.31 -1.56 9.46
N PHE A 95 22.15 -1.89 10.44
CA PHE A 95 23.07 -0.94 11.09
C PHE A 95 24.16 -0.41 10.15
N HIS A 96 24.54 -1.15 9.10
CA HIS A 96 25.58 -0.72 8.16
C HIS A 96 25.06 0.20 7.05
N LYS A 97 23.74 0.20 6.76
CA LYS A 97 23.13 1.01 5.68
C LYS A 97 22.57 2.36 6.16
N ALA A 98 22.41 2.57 7.46
CA ALA A 98 21.81 3.78 8.04
C ALA A 98 22.59 5.09 7.71
N GLY A 99 23.84 5.00 7.28
CA GLY A 99 24.67 6.17 6.93
C GLY A 99 24.66 6.59 5.46
N GLN A 100 23.92 5.91 4.56
CA GLN A 100 24.03 6.13 3.11
C GLN A 100 22.77 6.68 2.42
N SER A 101 21.66 6.92 3.13
CA SER A 101 20.42 7.39 2.49
C SER A 101 19.85 8.63 3.17
N GLU A 102 19.80 9.75 2.43
CA GLU A 102 18.97 10.92 2.74
C GLU A 102 17.48 10.66 2.49
N LYS A 103 17.12 9.55 1.82
CA LYS A 103 15.73 9.19 1.52
C LYS A 103 15.07 8.53 2.72
N ALA A 104 13.89 9.02 3.09
CA ALA A 104 13.08 8.56 4.23
C ALA A 104 12.50 7.14 4.07
N VAL A 105 13.08 6.24 3.27
CA VAL A 105 12.55 4.87 3.14
C VAL A 105 13.02 4.05 4.33
N THR A 106 12.11 3.71 5.24
CA THR A 106 12.38 2.68 6.26
C THR A 106 12.79 1.40 5.56
N ALA A 107 14.03 0.95 5.77
CA ALA A 107 14.55 -0.27 5.17
C ALA A 107 14.89 -1.32 6.24
N GLY A 108 14.86 -2.60 5.85
CA GLY A 108 15.23 -3.71 6.72
C GLY A 108 14.12 -4.11 7.70
N VAL A 109 14.50 -4.38 8.96
CA VAL A 109 13.61 -4.94 9.98
C VAL A 109 12.42 -4.05 10.34
N PRO A 110 12.57 -2.71 10.50
CA PRO A 110 11.43 -1.85 10.81
C PRO A 110 10.33 -1.94 9.74
N ARG A 111 10.72 -1.98 8.46
CA ARG A 111 9.78 -2.12 7.34
C ARG A 111 9.15 -3.51 7.31
N PHE A 112 9.94 -4.56 7.54
CA PHE A 112 9.41 -5.91 7.68
C PHE A 112 8.33 -5.99 8.78
N GLN A 113 8.58 -5.40 9.96
CA GLN A 113 7.63 -5.35 11.06
C GLN A 113 6.37 -4.54 10.72
N GLU A 114 6.53 -3.44 10.00
CA GLU A 114 5.43 -2.59 9.55
C GLU A 114 4.49 -3.33 8.59
N LEU A 115 5.05 -4.05 7.61
CA LEU A 115 4.29 -4.89 6.69
C LEU A 115 3.63 -6.07 7.41
N LEU A 116 4.38 -6.77 8.27
CA LEU A 116 3.88 -7.93 9.03
C LEU A 116 2.70 -7.55 9.94
N ASN A 117 2.78 -6.37 10.56
CA ASN A 117 1.72 -5.82 11.41
C ASN A 117 0.58 -5.16 10.61
N ALA A 118 0.69 -5.08 9.28
CA ALA A 118 -0.24 -4.36 8.41
C ALA A 118 -0.57 -2.97 8.98
N THR A 119 0.45 -2.20 9.36
CA THR A 119 0.28 -0.88 9.97
C THR A 119 -0.45 0.06 9.01
N ARG A 120 -1.48 0.77 9.49
CA ARG A 120 -2.25 1.73 8.67
C ARG A 120 -1.51 3.01 8.35
N ASP A 121 -0.73 3.49 9.30
CA ASP A 121 0.07 4.71 9.20
C ASP A 121 1.56 4.35 9.29
N PRO A 122 2.18 3.99 8.15
CA PRO A 122 3.59 3.62 8.11
C PRO A 122 4.47 4.85 8.37
N ARG A 123 5.70 4.64 8.87
CA ARG A 123 6.57 5.77 9.28
C ARG A 123 6.94 6.70 8.13
N ALA A 124 7.02 6.15 6.93
CA ALA A 124 7.33 6.89 5.74
C ALA A 124 6.31 6.52 4.66
N ILE A 125 5.49 7.48 4.29
CA ILE A 125 4.50 7.35 3.23
C ILE A 125 5.06 8.04 1.99
N ASN A 126 5.17 7.30 0.89
CA ASN A 126 5.58 7.85 -0.40
C ASN A 126 4.91 7.12 -1.56
N CYS A 127 4.83 7.79 -2.71
CA CYS A 127 4.30 7.23 -3.94
C CYS A 127 5.27 7.50 -5.09
N LYS A 128 5.58 6.46 -5.87
CA LYS A 128 6.33 6.56 -7.12
C LYS A 128 5.35 6.83 -8.25
N VAL A 129 5.39 8.04 -8.79
CA VAL A 129 4.46 8.53 -9.81
C VAL A 129 5.12 8.49 -11.18
N PHE A 130 4.53 7.72 -12.08
CA PHE A 130 4.91 7.64 -13.49
C PHE A 130 3.99 8.51 -14.34
N PHE A 131 4.48 8.99 -15.48
CA PHE A 131 3.73 9.85 -16.40
C PHE A 131 3.47 9.14 -17.72
N LYS A 132 2.35 9.47 -18.38
CA LYS A 132 1.96 8.84 -19.66
C LYS A 132 2.95 9.15 -20.79
N TYR A 133 3.51 10.35 -20.77
CA TYR A 133 4.57 10.77 -21.67
C TYR A 133 5.89 10.67 -20.91
N GLY A 134 6.78 9.80 -21.36
CA GLY A 134 8.10 9.62 -20.75
C GLY A 134 8.87 10.93 -20.79
N ASN A 135 9.33 11.39 -19.63
CA ASN A 135 10.09 12.63 -19.51
C ASN A 135 11.58 12.31 -19.51
N SER A 136 12.31 12.83 -20.51
CA SER A 136 13.74 12.60 -20.67
C SER A 136 14.56 13.58 -19.82
N THR A 137 13.99 14.75 -19.53
CA THR A 137 14.62 15.78 -18.69
C THR A 137 13.76 16.19 -17.51
N ILE A 138 14.41 16.66 -16.43
CA ILE A 138 13.73 17.19 -15.24
C ILE A 138 12.88 18.42 -15.59
N GLN A 139 13.31 19.23 -16.57
CA GLN A 139 12.63 20.45 -16.97
C GLN A 139 11.26 20.16 -17.60
N GLU A 140 11.19 19.20 -18.53
CA GLU A 140 9.94 18.72 -19.14
C GLU A 140 8.98 18.18 -18.07
N LEU A 141 9.52 17.43 -17.11
CA LEU A 141 8.74 16.89 -16.01
C LEU A 141 8.19 18.01 -15.11
N ARG A 142 8.99 19.03 -14.76
CA ARG A 142 8.52 20.23 -14.02
C ARG A 142 7.43 21.00 -14.77
N GLU A 143 7.53 21.11 -16.09
CA GLU A 143 6.51 21.74 -16.92
C GLU A 143 5.22 20.90 -16.97
N THR A 144 5.36 19.58 -16.98
CA THR A 144 4.23 18.66 -16.96
C THR A 144 3.48 18.71 -15.62
N ILE A 145 4.19 18.80 -14.50
CA ILE A 145 3.60 18.82 -13.16
C ILE A 145 3.00 20.18 -12.81
N GLY A 146 3.73 21.27 -13.03
CA GLY A 146 3.34 22.60 -12.54
C GLY A 146 3.00 22.57 -11.03
N SER A 147 1.85 23.13 -10.66
CA SER A 147 1.28 23.16 -9.30
C SER A 147 0.28 22.03 -9.00
N SER A 148 0.13 21.04 -9.89
CA SER A 148 -1.01 20.12 -9.87
C SER A 148 -0.87 18.92 -8.91
N ILE A 149 0.34 18.58 -8.47
CA ILE A 149 0.58 17.42 -7.61
C ILE A 149 0.79 17.84 -6.15
N VAL A 150 1.71 18.76 -5.88
CA VAL A 150 2.03 19.19 -4.50
C VAL A 150 0.87 19.96 -3.91
N GLY A 151 0.32 19.43 -2.81
CA GLY A 151 -0.79 20.04 -2.09
C GLY A 151 -0.29 21.21 -1.25
N LEU A 152 -0.51 22.43 -1.72
CA LEU A 152 -0.14 23.63 -0.97
C LEU A 152 -1.35 24.23 -0.28
N THR A 153 -1.23 24.41 1.02
CA THR A 153 -2.21 25.18 1.79
C THR A 153 -1.82 26.66 1.81
N LEU A 154 -2.77 27.54 2.14
CA LEU A 154 -2.47 28.96 2.32
C LEU A 154 -1.41 29.18 3.41
N SER A 155 -1.41 28.36 4.45
CA SER A 155 -0.38 28.40 5.50
C SER A 155 1.04 28.21 4.92
N ASP A 156 1.21 27.29 3.97
CA ASP A 156 2.51 26.99 3.37
C ASP A 156 3.04 28.12 2.49
N ILE A 157 2.14 28.85 1.84
CA ILE A 157 2.47 29.95 0.94
C ILE A 157 2.55 31.29 1.70
N SER A 158 1.87 31.43 2.82
CA SER A 158 1.87 32.65 3.64
C SER A 158 3.19 32.83 4.41
N SER A 159 3.69 34.05 4.47
CA SER A 159 4.83 34.43 5.32
C SER A 159 4.39 35.13 6.60
N ASN A 160 3.33 35.94 6.51
CA ASN A 160 2.77 36.68 7.64
C ASN A 160 1.28 36.93 7.38
N ILE A 161 0.46 36.77 8.42
CA ILE A 161 -0.97 37.05 8.41
C ILE A 161 -1.22 38.13 9.46
N LYS A 162 -1.82 39.24 9.05
CA LYS A 162 -2.16 40.36 9.93
C LYS A 162 -3.64 40.70 9.81
N ILE A 163 -4.29 40.81 10.96
CA ILE A 163 -5.67 41.25 11.06
C ILE A 163 -5.70 42.77 11.15
N TYR A 164 -6.49 43.41 10.29
CA TYR A 164 -6.71 44.84 10.29
C TYR A 164 -8.20 45.17 10.45
N MET A 165 -8.52 45.88 11.51
CA MET A 165 -9.83 46.52 11.70
C MET A 165 -9.81 47.91 11.07
N ASN A 166 -10.69 48.18 10.12
CA ASN A 166 -10.74 49.42 9.34
C ASN A 166 -9.43 49.74 8.58
N LYS A 167 -9.01 48.83 7.69
CA LYS A 167 -7.79 49.03 6.88
C LYS A 167 -7.95 50.24 5.95
N LYS A 168 -6.96 51.14 5.92
CA LYS A 168 -6.91 52.24 4.96
C LYS A 168 -6.58 51.70 3.55
N PRO A 169 -7.17 52.26 2.48
CA PRO A 169 -6.92 51.79 1.13
C PRO A 169 -5.46 52.01 0.75
N GLU A 170 -4.84 50.99 0.16
CA GLU A 170 -3.47 51.04 -0.33
C GLU A 170 -3.43 51.51 -1.79
N LYS A 171 -2.27 51.99 -2.25
CA LYS A 171 -2.13 52.68 -3.56
C LYS A 171 -2.60 51.85 -4.76
N TRP A 172 -2.56 50.52 -4.68
CA TRP A 172 -2.95 49.63 -5.77
C TRP A 172 -4.45 49.30 -5.79
N TYR A 173 -5.21 49.68 -4.76
CA TYR A 173 -6.64 49.38 -4.69
C TYR A 173 -7.43 50.11 -5.78
N GLU A 174 -7.05 51.35 -6.10
CA GLU A 174 -7.67 52.12 -7.18
C GLU A 174 -7.44 51.46 -8.53
N THR A 175 -6.22 50.98 -8.78
CA THR A 175 -5.86 50.25 -9.99
C THR A 175 -6.65 48.94 -10.09
N TYR A 176 -6.77 48.20 -8.99
CA TYR A 176 -7.55 46.97 -8.92
C TYR A 176 -9.04 47.22 -9.22
N LYS A 177 -9.61 48.29 -8.66
CA LYS A 177 -10.99 48.72 -8.89
C LYS A 177 -11.27 48.92 -10.38
N ILE A 178 -10.37 49.62 -11.06
CA ILE A 178 -10.50 49.93 -12.49
C ILE A 178 -10.41 48.65 -13.34
N LEU A 179 -9.53 47.72 -12.98
CA LEU A 179 -9.28 46.51 -13.77
C LEU A 179 -10.37 45.45 -13.60
N TYR A 180 -10.87 45.23 -12.38
CA TYR A 180 -11.78 44.12 -12.06
C TYR A 180 -13.21 44.56 -11.73
N ASN A 181 -13.50 45.88 -11.72
CA ASN A 181 -14.83 46.46 -11.50
C ASN A 181 -15.55 45.96 -10.23
N ASN A 182 -14.79 45.73 -9.15
CA ASN A 182 -15.31 45.24 -7.87
C ASN A 182 -15.60 46.37 -6.87
N ASN A 183 -16.77 46.30 -6.22
CA ASN A 183 -17.18 47.23 -5.16
C ASN A 183 -16.79 46.68 -3.78
N PHE A 184 -15.57 46.97 -3.32
CA PHE A 184 -15.05 46.59 -2.00
C PHE A 184 -15.41 47.56 -0.87
N GLU A 185 -16.10 48.67 -1.18
CA GLU A 185 -16.38 49.76 -0.23
C GLU A 185 -17.32 49.36 0.93
N ASN A 186 -18.03 48.23 0.81
CA ASN A 186 -18.94 47.77 1.84
C ASN A 186 -18.23 47.05 3.01
N TYR A 187 -16.98 46.63 2.83
CA TYR A 187 -16.26 45.81 3.81
C TYR A 187 -15.13 46.60 4.49
N LYS A 188 -15.16 46.66 5.83
CA LYS A 188 -14.21 47.44 6.64
C LYS A 188 -13.10 46.59 7.28
N ASN A 189 -13.37 45.31 7.49
CA ASN A 189 -12.49 44.39 8.21
C ASN A 189 -11.74 43.52 7.20
N CYS A 190 -10.43 43.41 7.37
CA CYS A 190 -9.55 42.77 6.40
C CYS A 190 -8.51 41.89 7.10
N ILE A 191 -8.28 40.71 6.53
CA ILE A 191 -7.11 39.88 6.82
C ILE A 191 -6.10 40.10 5.70
N SER A 192 -4.96 40.68 6.03
CA SER A 192 -3.88 40.93 5.09
C SER A 192 -2.83 39.84 5.18
N ILE A 193 -2.59 39.18 4.06
CA ILE A 193 -1.70 38.03 3.95
C ILE A 193 -0.53 38.43 3.06
N THR A 194 0.68 38.38 3.62
CA THR A 194 1.91 38.51 2.83
C THR A 194 2.31 37.13 2.34
N LEU A 195 2.30 36.94 1.02
CA LEU A 195 2.64 35.67 0.37
C LEU A 195 4.15 35.58 0.12
N ASN A 196 4.68 34.36 0.18
CA ASN A 196 6.06 34.07 -0.16
C ASN A 196 6.20 33.98 -1.68
N ILE A 197 6.76 35.03 -2.28
CA ILE A 197 6.96 35.14 -3.74
C ILE A 197 7.87 34.02 -4.27
N ALA A 198 8.86 33.57 -3.49
CA ALA A 198 9.77 32.50 -3.92
C ALA A 198 9.03 31.15 -4.09
N LYS A 199 8.16 30.80 -3.14
CA LYS A 199 7.32 29.59 -3.23
C LYS A 199 6.31 29.69 -4.37
N LEU A 200 5.67 30.84 -4.55
CA LEU A 200 4.76 31.08 -5.68
C LEU A 200 5.46 30.87 -7.04
N PHE A 201 6.70 31.35 -7.17
CA PHE A 201 7.50 31.17 -8.38
C PHE A 201 7.92 29.71 -8.61
N GLU A 202 8.35 29.03 -7.55
CA GLU A 202 8.76 27.61 -7.61
C GLU A 202 7.63 26.72 -8.15
N TYR A 203 6.41 26.93 -7.66
CA TYR A 203 5.23 26.15 -8.05
C TYR A 203 4.45 26.76 -9.23
N LYS A 204 4.91 27.88 -9.79
CA LYS A 204 4.25 28.61 -10.89
C LYS A 204 2.79 28.97 -10.59
N ILE A 205 2.52 29.42 -9.37
CA ILE A 205 1.19 29.86 -8.92
C ILE A 205 1.12 31.38 -9.00
N THR A 206 0.05 31.90 -9.58
CA THR A 206 -0.21 33.34 -9.62
C THR A 206 -1.05 33.78 -8.43
N ILE A 207 -0.85 35.03 -7.98
CA ILE A 207 -1.66 35.58 -6.86
C ILE A 207 -3.14 35.66 -7.25
N GLU A 208 -3.42 35.86 -8.54
CA GLU A 208 -4.78 35.88 -9.08
C GLU A 208 -5.48 34.53 -8.88
N GLU A 209 -4.81 33.41 -9.19
CA GLU A 209 -5.33 32.06 -8.97
C GLU A 209 -5.63 31.80 -7.50
N VAL A 210 -4.77 32.28 -6.59
CA VAL A 210 -5.01 32.17 -5.13
C VAL A 210 -6.26 32.95 -4.72
N ALA A 211 -6.40 34.20 -5.20
CA ALA A 211 -7.55 35.03 -4.89
C ALA A 211 -8.86 34.43 -5.44
N HIS A 212 -8.83 33.90 -6.67
CA HIS A 212 -9.96 33.21 -7.28
C HIS A 212 -10.31 31.92 -6.52
N ALA A 213 -9.32 31.15 -6.07
CA ALA A 213 -9.57 29.94 -5.28
C ALA A 213 -10.33 30.25 -3.98
N ILE A 214 -9.95 31.33 -3.27
CA ILE A 214 -10.60 31.75 -2.03
C ILE A 214 -12.03 32.23 -2.31
N THR A 215 -12.19 33.10 -3.30
CA THR A 215 -13.51 33.65 -3.68
C THR A 215 -14.48 32.56 -4.16
N ASN A 216 -13.98 31.54 -4.88
CA ASN A 216 -14.80 30.42 -5.33
C ASN A 216 -15.22 29.48 -4.20
N SER A 217 -14.41 29.39 -3.14
CA SER A 217 -14.67 28.52 -1.99
C SER A 217 -15.61 29.18 -0.98
N TYR A 218 -15.55 30.50 -0.86
CA TYR A 218 -16.37 31.28 0.08
C TYR A 218 -16.98 32.49 -0.62
N ALA A 219 -18.31 32.46 -0.81
CA ALA A 219 -19.04 33.57 -1.43
C ALA A 219 -19.02 34.87 -0.60
N ASP A 220 -18.82 34.74 0.73
CA ASP A 220 -18.84 35.84 1.68
C ASP A 220 -17.48 36.56 1.81
N LEU A 221 -16.46 36.08 1.09
CA LEU A 221 -15.10 36.62 1.10
C LEU A 221 -14.82 37.37 -0.21
N CYS A 222 -14.30 38.59 -0.07
CA CYS A 222 -13.83 39.38 -1.21
C CYS A 222 -12.31 39.53 -1.14
N CYS A 223 -11.60 39.06 -2.16
CA CYS A 223 -10.14 39.12 -2.20
C CYS A 223 -9.66 40.26 -3.11
N ILE A 224 -8.71 41.05 -2.62
CA ILE A 224 -7.98 42.06 -3.38
C ILE A 224 -6.51 41.66 -3.37
N PHE A 225 -5.90 41.53 -4.54
CA PHE A 225 -4.49 41.21 -4.65
C PHE A 225 -3.66 42.39 -5.13
N SER A 226 -2.44 42.47 -4.62
CA SER A 226 -1.42 43.41 -5.06
C SER A 226 -0.71 42.91 -6.33
N PRO A 227 0.03 43.79 -7.03
CA PRO A 227 0.94 43.37 -8.09
C PRO A 227 1.97 42.33 -7.62
N PRO A 228 2.47 41.46 -8.51
CA PRO A 228 3.37 40.36 -8.16
C PRO A 228 4.66 40.77 -7.42
N SER A 229 5.10 42.02 -7.56
CA SER A 229 6.29 42.55 -6.90
C SER A 229 6.11 42.78 -5.39
N ILE A 230 4.87 43.00 -4.93
CA ILE A 230 4.55 43.26 -3.53
C ILE A 230 4.15 41.96 -2.83
N GLY A 231 3.42 41.08 -3.51
CA GLY A 231 3.10 39.75 -2.99
C GLY A 231 2.07 39.75 -1.84
N GLN A 232 1.26 40.79 -1.73
CA GLN A 232 0.24 40.94 -0.70
C GLN A 232 -1.16 40.59 -1.24
N LEU A 233 -1.94 39.89 -0.41
CA LEU A 233 -3.32 39.49 -0.66
C LEU A 233 -4.18 39.92 0.54
N ASP A 234 -5.20 40.72 0.28
CA ASP A 234 -6.11 41.25 1.28
C ASP A 234 -7.48 40.58 1.13
N VAL A 235 -7.92 39.89 2.18
CA VAL A 235 -9.20 39.18 2.23
C VAL A 235 -10.16 39.97 3.11
N PHE A 236 -11.19 40.53 2.50
CA PHE A 236 -12.27 41.24 3.17
C PHE A 236 -13.40 40.26 3.51
N VAL A 237 -13.90 40.38 4.74
CA VAL A 237 -14.96 39.52 5.28
C VAL A 237 -16.21 40.37 5.52
N ASP A 238 -17.38 39.87 5.12
CA ASP A 238 -18.62 40.47 5.55
C ASP A 238 -18.91 40.13 7.02
N THR A 239 -18.81 41.12 7.90
CA THR A 239 -19.10 40.97 9.34
C THR A 239 -20.47 41.52 9.72
N SER A 240 -21.36 41.82 8.76
CA SER A 240 -22.65 42.46 9.04
C SER A 240 -23.66 41.56 9.77
N ASN A 241 -23.53 40.23 9.67
CA ASN A 241 -24.48 39.25 10.21
C ASN A 241 -23.84 38.26 11.22
N ILE A 242 -22.95 38.70 12.12
CA ILE A 242 -22.39 37.83 13.17
C ILE A 242 -23.45 37.59 14.26
N ASN A 243 -24.03 36.38 14.30
CA ASN A 243 -25.03 36.00 15.30
C ASN A 243 -24.36 35.34 16.52
N LEU A 244 -24.36 36.02 17.66
CA LEU A 244 -23.69 35.56 18.89
C LEU A 244 -24.64 34.68 19.73
N PRO A 245 -24.24 33.46 20.14
CA PRO A 245 -25.01 32.66 21.08
C PRO A 245 -25.15 33.36 22.44
N ALA A 246 -26.35 33.30 23.03
CA ALA A 246 -26.69 34.03 24.26
C ALA A 246 -25.77 33.77 25.47
N GLU A 247 -25.09 32.61 25.49
CA GLU A 247 -24.22 32.17 26.58
C GLU A 247 -22.82 32.83 26.58
N ARG A 248 -22.36 33.38 25.45
CA ARG A 248 -21.02 34.02 25.35
C ARG A 248 -21.01 35.54 25.56
N ILE A 249 -22.19 36.15 25.78
CA ILE A 249 -22.38 37.61 25.90
C ILE A 249 -21.70 38.20 27.16
N LEU A 250 -21.34 37.37 28.14
CA LEU A 250 -20.66 37.82 29.38
C LEU A 250 -19.21 38.29 29.18
N PHE A 251 -18.54 37.88 28.08
CA PHE A 251 -17.14 38.24 27.80
C PHE A 251 -16.91 38.86 26.42
N ILE A 252 -17.91 38.78 25.52
CA ILE A 252 -17.80 39.25 24.13
C ILE A 252 -18.72 40.46 23.93
N ASN A 253 -18.11 41.64 23.78
CA ASN A 253 -18.80 42.87 23.38
C ASN A 253 -19.01 42.90 21.86
N THR A 254 -20.01 43.64 21.38
CA THR A 254 -20.27 43.85 19.93
C THR A 254 -19.09 44.46 19.18
N GLU A 255 -18.19 45.17 19.88
CA GLU A 255 -16.97 45.76 19.30
C GLU A 255 -15.83 44.74 19.12
N ASN A 256 -15.69 43.76 20.02
CA ASN A 256 -14.63 42.75 19.96
C ASN A 256 -15.05 41.49 19.18
N ALA A 257 -16.36 41.29 18.98
CA ALA A 257 -16.91 40.15 18.27
C ALA A 257 -16.34 39.94 16.85
N PRO A 258 -16.12 40.99 16.02
CA PRO A 258 -15.53 40.81 14.69
C PRO A 258 -14.07 40.35 14.75
N GLU A 259 -13.30 40.82 15.74
CA GLU A 259 -11.89 40.44 15.91
C GLU A 259 -11.74 38.98 16.30
N ILE A 260 -12.49 38.57 17.31
CA ILE A 260 -12.52 37.17 17.76
C ILE A 260 -13.04 36.26 16.65
N PHE A 261 -14.04 36.68 15.87
CA PHE A 261 -14.52 35.90 14.73
C PHE A 261 -13.44 35.75 13.64
N MET A 262 -12.70 36.81 13.33
CA MET A 262 -11.62 36.73 12.34
C MET A 262 -10.45 35.87 12.82
N GLU A 263 -10.08 35.96 14.10
CA GLU A 263 -8.97 35.20 14.69
C GLU A 263 -9.31 33.73 14.95
N GLU A 264 -10.50 33.42 15.49
CA GLU A 264 -10.88 32.04 15.85
C GLU A 264 -11.53 31.26 14.70
N CYS A 265 -12.22 31.93 13.78
CA CYS A 265 -12.98 31.26 12.71
C CYS A 265 -12.35 31.45 11.34
N VAL A 266 -12.13 32.69 10.91
CA VAL A 266 -11.72 32.98 9.53
C VAL A 266 -10.26 32.60 9.29
N GLN A 267 -9.34 33.05 10.13
CA GLN A 267 -7.91 32.77 9.97
C GLN A 267 -7.60 31.26 9.95
N PRO A 268 -8.07 30.42 10.89
CA PRO A 268 -7.76 28.99 10.88
C PRO A 268 -8.36 28.26 9.68
N THR A 269 -9.50 28.75 9.17
CA THR A 269 -10.16 28.22 7.98
C THR A 269 -9.37 28.55 6.72
N LEU A 270 -8.88 29.79 6.62
CA LEU A 270 -8.03 30.24 5.52
C LEU A 270 -6.70 29.50 5.52
N GLU A 271 -6.03 29.35 6.67
CA GLU A 271 -4.75 28.66 6.79
C GLU A 271 -4.80 27.21 6.30
N LYS A 272 -5.88 26.48 6.62
CA LYS A 272 -6.10 25.08 6.21
C LYS A 272 -6.59 24.93 4.76
N MET A 273 -6.92 26.03 4.08
CA MET A 273 -7.48 25.98 2.75
C MET A 273 -6.44 25.49 1.74
N LEU A 274 -6.81 24.47 0.96
CA LEU A 274 -5.99 23.97 -0.14
C LEU A 274 -6.14 24.90 -1.36
N ILE A 275 -5.02 25.43 -1.83
CA ILE A 275 -4.99 26.34 -2.98
C ILE A 275 -4.81 25.55 -4.27
N CYS A 276 -3.84 24.64 -4.27
CA CYS A 276 -3.52 23.82 -5.44
C CYS A 276 -3.04 22.43 -5.02
N GLY A 277 -3.05 21.53 -6.00
CA GLY A 277 -2.47 20.20 -5.85
C GLY A 277 -3.37 19.19 -5.18
N ILE A 278 -2.75 18.10 -4.73
CA ILE A 278 -3.44 16.97 -4.13
C ILE A 278 -3.23 17.03 -2.61
N PRO A 279 -4.31 17.00 -1.81
CA PRO A 279 -4.18 17.05 -0.35
C PRO A 279 -3.48 15.80 0.17
N GLY A 280 -2.56 15.99 1.11
CA GLY A 280 -1.75 14.94 1.71
C GLY A 280 -0.38 14.73 1.06
N ILE A 281 -0.07 15.43 -0.03
CA ILE A 281 1.26 15.43 -0.65
C ILE A 281 1.99 16.72 -0.27
N THR A 282 3.05 16.62 0.54
CA THR A 282 3.79 17.77 1.07
C THR A 282 4.94 18.18 0.16
N TYR A 283 5.73 17.21 -0.29
CA TYR A 283 6.92 17.44 -1.11
C TYR A 283 7.05 16.41 -2.23
N ILE A 284 7.85 16.75 -3.24
CA ILE A 284 8.18 15.86 -4.35
C ILE A 284 9.69 15.80 -4.57
N TYR A 285 10.20 14.60 -4.82
CA TYR A 285 11.58 14.32 -5.17
C TYR A 285 11.66 13.80 -6.61
N TYR A 286 12.66 14.28 -7.34
CA TYR A 286 12.92 13.84 -8.71
C TYR A 286 13.88 12.66 -8.71
N THR A 287 13.44 11.51 -9.20
CA THR A 287 14.24 10.28 -9.28
C THR A 287 14.26 9.77 -10.72
N ARG A 288 15.35 9.13 -11.13
CA ARG A 288 15.47 8.53 -12.47
C ARG A 288 15.38 7.00 -12.34
N GLU A 289 14.41 6.39 -12.99
CA GLU A 289 14.25 4.94 -13.11
C GLU A 289 14.29 4.50 -14.57
N LYS A 290 15.15 3.54 -14.92
CA LYS A 290 15.20 2.88 -16.25
C LYS A 290 15.11 3.86 -17.45
N ASP A 291 15.87 4.95 -17.37
CA ASP A 291 15.97 6.04 -18.35
C ASP A 291 14.81 7.05 -18.45
N GLU A 292 13.81 6.97 -17.58
CA GLU A 292 12.76 7.98 -17.45
C GLU A 292 12.87 8.73 -16.11
N TRP A 293 12.55 10.03 -16.11
CA TRP A 293 12.38 10.77 -14.86
C TRP A 293 10.99 10.53 -14.29
N ILE A 294 10.96 10.19 -13.00
CA ILE A 294 9.76 9.96 -12.20
C ILE A 294 9.78 10.85 -10.97
N ILE A 295 8.64 10.90 -10.28
CA ILE A 295 8.51 11.60 -9.02
C ILE A 295 8.31 10.61 -7.89
N GLU A 296 8.97 10.86 -6.77
CA GLU A 296 8.63 10.26 -5.49
C GLU A 296 7.99 11.32 -4.60
N THR A 297 6.76 11.10 -4.16
CA THR A 297 6.04 12.03 -3.28
C THR A 297 6.38 11.77 -1.82
N GLU A 298 6.36 12.81 -0.99
CA GLU A 298 6.24 12.68 0.46
C GLU A 298 4.77 12.81 0.86
N GLY A 299 4.26 11.79 1.54
CA GLY A 299 2.83 11.61 1.75
C GLY A 299 2.14 10.94 0.56
N SER A 300 0.89 10.51 0.78
CA SER A 300 0.11 9.81 -0.23
C SER A 300 -1.34 10.26 -0.23
N ASN A 301 -1.88 10.31 -1.45
CA ASN A 301 -3.31 10.30 -1.70
C ASN A 301 -3.52 9.56 -3.02
N TYR A 302 -3.32 8.24 -2.94
CA TYR A 302 -3.11 7.41 -4.11
C TYR A 302 -4.29 7.46 -5.10
N SER A 303 -5.53 7.53 -4.59
CA SER A 303 -6.74 7.68 -5.41
C SER A 303 -6.69 8.94 -6.28
N LYS A 304 -6.36 10.10 -5.70
CA LYS A 304 -6.30 11.37 -6.43
C LYS A 304 -5.09 11.44 -7.37
N ILE A 305 -3.96 10.83 -6.99
CA ILE A 305 -2.77 10.73 -7.85
C ILE A 305 -3.11 9.95 -9.12
N LEU A 306 -3.77 8.80 -9.00
CA LEU A 306 -4.17 7.98 -10.14
C LEU A 306 -5.22 8.66 -11.04
N ALA A 307 -6.09 9.50 -10.45
CA ALA A 307 -7.08 10.27 -11.19
C ALA A 307 -6.48 11.43 -12.00
N HIS A 308 -5.22 11.80 -11.76
CA HIS A 308 -4.58 12.92 -12.43
C HIS A 308 -4.35 12.60 -13.92
N PRO A 309 -4.77 13.47 -14.87
CA PRO A 309 -4.83 13.13 -16.30
C PRO A 309 -3.47 12.81 -16.94
N LYS A 310 -2.39 13.39 -16.39
CA LYS A 310 -1.01 13.22 -16.89
C LYS A 310 -0.29 12.01 -16.30
N VAL A 311 -0.82 11.43 -15.22
CA VAL A 311 -0.21 10.29 -14.51
C VAL A 311 -0.53 8.99 -15.25
N ASP A 312 0.44 8.09 -15.32
CA ASP A 312 0.26 6.73 -15.81
C ASP A 312 -0.25 5.84 -14.67
N MET A 313 -1.54 5.50 -14.74
CA MET A 313 -2.21 4.65 -13.76
C MET A 313 -1.70 3.21 -13.72
N THR A 314 -0.98 2.75 -14.76
CA THR A 314 -0.55 1.35 -14.88
C THR A 314 0.78 1.05 -14.19
N LYS A 315 1.62 2.08 -14.01
CA LYS A 315 2.97 1.96 -13.44
C LYS A 315 3.10 2.62 -12.06
N THR A 316 2.26 3.62 -11.76
CA THR A 316 2.29 4.36 -10.49
C THR A 316 1.98 3.44 -9.31
N ILE A 317 2.78 3.53 -8.24
CA ILE A 317 2.68 2.64 -7.07
C ILE A 317 2.88 3.41 -5.76
N SER A 318 2.06 3.12 -4.75
CA SER A 318 2.22 3.63 -3.39
C SER A 318 3.04 2.65 -2.55
N ASN A 319 3.79 3.13 -1.57
CA ASN A 319 4.45 2.26 -0.61
C ASN A 319 3.52 1.82 0.54
N ASN A 320 2.33 2.39 0.66
CA ASN A 320 1.35 2.02 1.68
C ASN A 320 0.41 0.95 1.14
N VAL A 321 0.38 -0.21 1.80
CA VAL A 321 -0.48 -1.34 1.43
C VAL A 321 -1.96 -0.96 1.52
N TRP A 322 -2.35 -0.13 2.50
CA TRP A 322 -3.74 0.25 2.72
C TRP A 322 -4.28 1.17 1.63
N ASP A 323 -3.48 2.10 1.14
CA ASP A 323 -3.83 2.94 0.00
C ASP A 323 -4.14 2.08 -1.23
N ILE A 324 -3.32 1.06 -1.49
CA ILE A 324 -3.50 0.13 -2.61
C ILE A 324 -4.77 -0.71 -2.40
N TYR A 325 -4.99 -1.20 -1.18
CA TYR A 325 -6.18 -1.99 -0.85
C TYR A 325 -7.47 -1.19 -1.04
N GLU A 326 -7.53 0.06 -0.59
CA GLU A 326 -8.72 0.90 -0.68
C GLU A 326 -9.02 1.35 -2.12
N THR A 327 -7.99 1.50 -2.96
CA THR A 327 -8.14 1.99 -4.34
C THR A 327 -8.25 0.88 -5.38
N LEU A 328 -7.40 -0.15 -5.29
CA LEU A 328 -7.26 -1.22 -6.29
C LEU A 328 -7.78 -2.58 -5.79
N GLY A 329 -7.97 -2.75 -4.49
CA GLY A 329 -8.53 -3.96 -3.88
C GLY A 329 -7.48 -4.98 -3.39
N ILE A 330 -7.99 -6.10 -2.88
CA ILE A 330 -7.20 -7.09 -2.14
C ILE A 330 -6.14 -7.81 -3.00
N GLU A 331 -6.41 -8.11 -4.27
CA GLU A 331 -5.44 -8.79 -5.13
C GLU A 331 -4.25 -7.90 -5.51
N ALA A 332 -4.49 -6.60 -5.69
CA ALA A 332 -3.41 -5.63 -5.90
C ALA A 332 -2.54 -5.51 -4.64
N ALA A 333 -3.17 -5.44 -3.46
CA ALA A 333 -2.46 -5.45 -2.18
C ALA A 333 -1.68 -6.75 -1.96
N ARG A 334 -2.24 -7.90 -2.35
CA ARG A 334 -1.58 -9.21 -2.29
C ARG A 334 -0.32 -9.25 -3.16
N GLN A 335 -0.42 -8.77 -4.39
CA GLN A 335 0.73 -8.71 -5.29
C GLN A 335 1.81 -7.75 -4.78
N PHE A 336 1.41 -6.56 -4.32
CA PHE A 336 2.32 -5.58 -3.71
C PHE A 336 3.07 -6.16 -2.50
N LEU A 337 2.36 -6.80 -1.57
CA LEU A 337 2.97 -7.44 -0.41
C LEU A 337 3.97 -8.53 -0.82
N ILE A 338 3.68 -9.34 -1.84
CA ILE A 338 4.62 -10.37 -2.32
C ILE A 338 5.91 -9.71 -2.81
N GLU A 339 5.81 -8.65 -3.61
CA GLU A 339 6.97 -7.94 -4.15
C GLU A 339 7.80 -7.29 -3.04
N GLU A 340 7.16 -6.57 -2.11
CA GLU A 340 7.82 -5.96 -0.96
C GLU A 340 8.51 -6.98 -0.06
N PHE A 341 7.82 -8.09 0.27
CA PHE A 341 8.41 -9.15 1.08
C PHE A 341 9.57 -9.84 0.36
N MET A 342 9.52 -10.00 -0.96
CA MET A 342 10.62 -10.54 -1.75
C MET A 342 11.83 -9.59 -1.79
N GLU A 343 11.60 -8.29 -1.90
CA GLU A 343 12.67 -7.29 -1.89
C GLU A 343 13.36 -7.21 -0.53
N ILE A 344 12.58 -7.24 0.57
CA ILE A 344 13.12 -7.20 1.93
C ILE A 344 13.83 -8.52 2.29
N MET A 345 13.26 -9.67 1.89
CA MET A 345 13.76 -11.00 2.25
C MET A 345 14.52 -11.65 1.09
N ASP A 346 15.55 -10.98 0.59
CA ASP A 346 16.40 -11.53 -0.46
C ASP A 346 17.00 -12.89 -0.06
N GLY A 347 16.95 -13.86 -0.98
CA GLY A 347 17.43 -15.23 -0.78
C GLY A 347 16.41 -16.22 -0.19
N ILE A 348 15.18 -15.81 0.14
CA ILE A 348 14.11 -16.76 0.49
C ILE A 348 13.40 -17.24 -0.78
N ASN A 349 12.99 -18.52 -0.79
CA ASN A 349 12.13 -19.04 -1.86
C ASN A 349 10.79 -18.29 -1.90
N VAL A 350 10.40 -17.83 -3.10
CA VAL A 350 9.14 -17.13 -3.39
C VAL A 350 7.91 -17.83 -2.83
N CYS A 351 7.93 -19.17 -2.73
CA CYS A 351 6.81 -19.93 -2.17
C CYS A 351 6.51 -19.58 -0.71
N HIS A 352 7.52 -19.26 0.10
CA HIS A 352 7.32 -18.87 1.50
C HIS A 352 6.72 -17.47 1.62
N SER A 353 7.23 -16.51 0.85
CA SER A 353 6.64 -15.16 0.82
C SER A 353 5.20 -15.18 0.32
N LYS A 354 4.91 -15.97 -0.73
CA LYS A 354 3.53 -16.17 -1.21
C LYS A 354 2.64 -16.78 -0.14
N LEU A 355 3.08 -17.85 0.53
CA LEU A 355 2.28 -18.49 1.58
C LEU A 355 1.97 -17.54 2.73
N LEU A 356 2.94 -16.72 3.14
CA LEU A 356 2.75 -15.68 4.14
C LEU A 356 1.68 -14.67 3.72
N VAL A 357 1.82 -14.12 2.51
CA VAL A 357 0.94 -13.07 2.01
C VAL A 357 -0.47 -13.59 1.70
N ASP A 358 -0.56 -14.78 1.13
CA ASP A 358 -1.85 -15.46 0.92
C ASP A 358 -2.53 -15.67 2.28
N ARG A 359 -1.78 -16.00 3.34
CA ARG A 359 -2.32 -16.11 4.69
C ARG A 359 -2.80 -14.77 5.27
N MET A 360 -2.10 -13.68 4.95
CA MET A 360 -2.50 -12.31 5.35
C MET A 360 -3.74 -11.83 4.60
N THR A 361 -3.96 -12.27 3.36
CA THR A 361 -5.03 -11.73 2.48
C THR A 361 -6.23 -12.67 2.33
N PHE A 362 -6.14 -13.91 2.84
CA PHE A 362 -7.18 -14.94 2.70
C PHE A 362 -8.59 -14.53 3.15
N SER A 363 -8.69 -13.66 4.17
CA SER A 363 -9.98 -13.23 4.72
C SER A 363 -10.74 -12.22 3.85
N GLY A 364 -10.16 -11.78 2.72
CA GLY A 364 -10.67 -10.67 1.92
C GLY A 364 -10.29 -9.29 2.46
N THR A 365 -9.67 -9.23 3.64
CA THR A 365 -9.04 -8.04 4.22
C THR A 365 -7.59 -8.34 4.58
N ILE A 366 -6.74 -7.31 4.65
CA ILE A 366 -5.35 -7.48 5.07
C ILE A 366 -5.32 -7.73 6.57
N ALA A 367 -4.97 -8.96 6.93
CA ALA A 367 -4.83 -9.41 8.30
C ALA A 367 -3.36 -9.31 8.72
N SER A 368 -3.11 -8.62 9.84
CA SER A 368 -1.77 -8.58 10.45
C SER A 368 -1.41 -9.93 11.05
N ILE A 369 -0.13 -10.29 11.05
CA ILE A 369 0.35 -11.50 11.73
C ILE A 369 0.72 -11.10 13.15
N SER A 370 -0.32 -10.97 13.97
CA SER A 370 -0.21 -10.54 15.36
C SER A 370 -1.14 -11.37 16.25
N ARG A 371 -0.90 -11.31 17.57
CA ARG A 371 -1.76 -11.92 18.58
C ARG A 371 -3.22 -11.48 18.50
N TYR A 372 -3.47 -10.24 18.05
CA TYR A 372 -4.81 -9.68 17.99
C TYR A 372 -5.63 -10.31 16.86
N THR A 373 -5.00 -10.60 15.73
CA THR A 373 -5.64 -11.29 14.60
C THR A 373 -5.97 -12.73 14.98
N LEU A 374 -5.04 -13.45 15.64
CA LEU A 374 -5.23 -14.84 16.06
C LEU A 374 -6.44 -15.04 16.99
N ARG A 375 -6.86 -14.01 17.75
CA ARG A 375 -8.09 -14.08 18.57
C ARG A 375 -9.37 -14.19 17.74
N LYS A 376 -9.41 -13.46 16.61
CA LYS A 376 -10.58 -13.37 15.74
C LYS A 376 -10.72 -14.58 14.81
N GLU A 377 -9.70 -15.42 14.74
CA GLU A 377 -9.72 -16.60 13.90
C GLU A 377 -10.57 -17.71 14.50
N ASP A 378 -11.10 -18.57 13.63
CA ASP A 378 -11.80 -19.81 13.98
C ASP A 378 -10.83 -20.90 14.44
N SER A 379 -9.84 -20.54 15.26
CA SER A 379 -9.03 -21.51 15.99
C SER A 379 -9.74 -21.90 17.29
N GLY A 380 -9.65 -23.16 17.67
CA GLY A 380 -10.23 -23.65 18.93
C GLY A 380 -9.59 -22.97 20.16
N PRO A 381 -10.26 -22.96 21.32
CA PRO A 381 -9.77 -22.36 22.55
C PRO A 381 -8.34 -22.78 22.93
N PHE A 382 -7.95 -24.04 22.73
CA PHE A 382 -6.58 -24.50 23.03
C PHE A 382 -5.55 -23.95 22.04
N GLY A 383 -5.94 -23.79 20.78
CA GLY A 383 -5.11 -23.11 19.78
C GLY A 383 -4.83 -21.66 20.18
N LYS A 384 -5.89 -20.91 20.53
CA LYS A 384 -5.80 -19.51 20.94
C LYS A 384 -4.98 -19.34 22.21
N SER A 385 -5.28 -20.12 23.25
CA SER A 385 -4.60 -20.04 24.54
C SER A 385 -3.13 -20.47 24.50
N SER A 386 -2.71 -21.21 23.46
CA SER A 386 -1.30 -21.55 23.25
C SER A 386 -0.46 -20.36 22.77
N PHE A 387 -1.10 -19.29 22.26
CA PHE A 387 -0.43 -18.10 21.74
C PHE A 387 -0.77 -16.86 22.59
N GLU A 388 -0.01 -16.67 23.66
CA GLU A 388 -0.20 -15.60 24.66
C GLU A 388 -1.59 -15.60 25.33
N GLU A 389 -1.73 -14.85 26.43
CA GLU A 389 -3.01 -14.59 27.12
C GLU A 389 -3.94 -15.80 27.34
N SER A 390 -3.41 -16.90 27.90
CA SER A 390 -4.19 -18.14 28.05
C SER A 390 -5.45 -17.98 28.91
N LEU A 391 -5.37 -17.25 30.03
CA LEU A 391 -6.49 -17.11 30.98
C LEU A 391 -7.69 -16.37 30.37
N SER A 392 -7.45 -15.25 29.67
CA SER A 392 -8.53 -14.44 29.09
C SER A 392 -9.26 -15.21 27.99
N ASN A 393 -8.51 -15.93 27.14
CA ASN A 393 -9.06 -16.80 26.09
C ASN A 393 -9.93 -17.92 26.69
N PHE A 394 -9.50 -18.56 27.78
CA PHE A 394 -10.31 -19.57 28.46
C PHE A 394 -11.56 -19.00 29.12
N CYS A 395 -11.48 -17.86 29.80
CA CYS A 395 -12.64 -17.21 30.40
C CYS A 395 -13.67 -16.82 29.33
N ALA A 396 -13.23 -16.27 28.20
CA ALA A 396 -14.10 -15.93 27.08
C ALA A 396 -14.77 -17.17 26.47
N ALA A 397 -13.99 -18.22 26.20
CA ALA A 397 -14.51 -19.49 25.69
C ALA A 397 -15.51 -20.13 26.65
N ALA A 398 -15.23 -20.11 27.96
CA ALA A 398 -16.13 -20.65 28.99
C ALA A 398 -17.44 -19.86 29.11
N ALA A 399 -17.40 -18.53 28.94
CA ALA A 399 -18.59 -17.68 28.97
C ALA A 399 -19.53 -17.93 27.78
N VAL A 400 -18.96 -18.22 26.60
CA VAL A 400 -19.72 -18.50 25.37
C VAL A 400 -20.12 -19.98 25.26
N GLY A 401 -19.37 -20.88 25.89
CA GLY A 401 -19.52 -22.32 25.74
C GLY A 401 -18.85 -22.86 24.46
N ASP A 402 -17.70 -22.29 24.07
CA ASP A 402 -16.97 -22.69 22.87
C ASP A 402 -16.49 -24.15 22.96
N LEU A 403 -16.70 -24.89 21.88
CA LEU A 403 -16.25 -26.28 21.76
C LEU A 403 -14.85 -26.36 21.14
N GLU A 404 -13.99 -27.19 21.71
CA GLU A 404 -12.65 -27.46 21.17
C GLU A 404 -12.66 -28.75 20.33
N PRO A 405 -12.52 -28.68 19.00
CA PRO A 405 -12.56 -29.85 18.13
C PRO A 405 -11.24 -30.65 18.08
N VAL A 406 -10.15 -30.14 18.67
CA VAL A 406 -8.81 -30.79 18.71
C VAL A 406 -8.31 -31.16 17.31
N ARG A 407 -8.55 -30.27 16.33
CA ARG A 407 -8.06 -30.42 14.95
C ARG A 407 -6.70 -29.79 14.73
N GLY A 408 -6.38 -28.76 15.50
CA GLY A 408 -5.12 -28.04 15.41
C GLY A 408 -3.94 -28.84 15.98
N VAL A 409 -2.73 -28.51 15.52
CA VAL A 409 -1.49 -29.13 16.01
C VAL A 409 -1.30 -28.82 17.50
N SER A 410 -1.41 -27.54 17.91
CA SER A 410 -1.27 -27.13 19.31
C SER A 410 -2.31 -27.80 20.21
N SER A 411 -3.58 -27.82 19.80
CA SER A 411 -4.65 -28.47 20.57
C SER A 411 -4.41 -29.98 20.75
N ALA A 412 -3.90 -30.66 19.71
CA ALA A 412 -3.60 -32.09 19.80
C ALA A 412 -2.45 -32.38 20.78
N ILE A 413 -1.39 -31.56 20.74
CA ILE A 413 -0.26 -31.66 21.67
C ILE A 413 -0.71 -31.45 23.12
N VAL A 414 -1.52 -30.42 23.38
CA VAL A 414 -2.07 -30.15 24.73
C VAL A 414 -2.89 -31.33 25.26
N CYS A 415 -3.65 -32.01 24.39
CA CYS A 415 -4.46 -33.17 24.76
C CYS A 415 -3.69 -34.50 24.78
N GLY A 416 -2.39 -34.51 24.46
CA GLY A 416 -1.61 -35.75 24.30
C GLY A 416 -2.10 -36.64 23.14
N LYS A 417 -2.81 -36.09 22.16
CA LYS A 417 -3.29 -36.80 20.97
C LYS A 417 -2.26 -36.69 19.85
N ARG A 418 -2.20 -37.72 18.99
CA ARG A 418 -1.44 -37.67 17.73
C ARG A 418 -1.95 -36.51 16.86
N ALA A 419 -1.08 -35.54 16.55
CA ALA A 419 -1.41 -34.42 15.68
C ALA A 419 -1.53 -34.86 14.22
N ASN A 420 -2.48 -34.28 13.48
CA ASN A 420 -2.72 -34.58 12.06
C ASN A 420 -1.73 -33.85 11.15
N ILE A 421 -0.44 -34.12 11.32
CA ILE A 421 0.65 -33.50 10.56
C ILE A 421 1.76 -34.51 10.25
N GLY A 422 2.41 -34.39 9.08
CA GLY A 422 3.43 -35.34 8.62
C GLY A 422 2.94 -36.78 8.66
N SER A 423 3.69 -37.66 9.33
CA SER A 423 3.31 -39.08 9.50
C SER A 423 1.98 -39.26 10.24
N GLY A 424 1.57 -38.28 11.05
CA GLY A 424 0.30 -38.25 11.78
C GLY A 424 -0.94 -38.17 10.91
N MET A 425 -0.81 -37.71 9.66
CA MET A 425 -1.93 -37.56 8.73
C MET A 425 -2.48 -38.88 8.21
N CYS A 426 -1.67 -39.95 8.21
CA CYS A 426 -2.09 -41.28 7.74
C CYS A 426 -2.35 -42.25 8.89
N GLU A 427 -3.41 -43.04 8.72
CA GLU A 427 -3.70 -44.20 9.53
C GLU A 427 -3.25 -45.47 8.81
N LEU A 428 -2.63 -46.39 9.54
CA LEU A 428 -2.27 -47.69 9.02
C LEU A 428 -3.43 -48.65 9.27
N ARG A 429 -3.88 -49.31 8.20
CA ARG A 429 -4.88 -50.38 8.28
C ARG A 429 -4.30 -51.66 7.74
N ILE A 430 -4.62 -52.78 8.38
CA ILE A 430 -4.15 -54.09 7.96
C ILE A 430 -5.08 -54.63 6.87
N ASN A 431 -4.50 -54.97 5.71
CA ASN A 431 -5.24 -55.66 4.67
C ASN A 431 -5.32 -57.17 5.00
N VAL A 432 -6.38 -57.55 5.72
CA VAL A 432 -6.63 -58.94 6.14
C VAL A 432 -6.69 -59.91 4.95
N LYS A 433 -7.21 -59.48 3.79
CA LYS A 433 -7.27 -60.33 2.58
C LYS A 433 -5.89 -60.58 1.99
N GLY A 434 -5.02 -59.56 1.98
CA GLY A 434 -3.63 -59.71 1.55
C GLY A 434 -2.84 -60.60 2.49
N LEU A 435 -3.05 -60.47 3.80
CA LEU A 435 -2.37 -61.26 4.82
C LEU A 435 -2.63 -62.76 4.65
N LYS A 436 -3.89 -63.17 4.41
CA LYS A 436 -4.23 -64.59 4.15
C LYS A 436 -3.42 -65.20 3.01
N LYS A 437 -3.27 -64.47 1.90
CA LYS A 437 -2.49 -64.92 0.73
C LYS A 437 -1.00 -65.09 1.03
N VAL A 438 -0.45 -64.25 1.91
CA VAL A 438 0.97 -64.36 2.32
C VAL A 438 1.15 -65.57 3.21
N VAL A 439 0.25 -65.76 4.19
CA VAL A 439 0.26 -66.92 5.08
C VAL A 439 0.17 -68.22 4.28
N GLU A 440 -0.80 -68.35 3.38
CA GLU A 440 -0.95 -69.52 2.51
C GLU A 440 0.31 -69.83 1.70
N ARG A 441 0.98 -68.81 1.14
CA ARG A 441 2.26 -68.97 0.41
C ARG A 441 3.47 -69.32 1.26
N THR A 442 3.41 -69.14 2.58
CA THR A 442 4.55 -69.40 3.49
C THR A 442 4.45 -70.78 4.12
N PHE A 443 3.28 -71.42 4.06
CA PHE A 443 3.01 -72.76 4.60
C PHE A 443 2.83 -73.83 3.50
N GLU A 444 3.01 -73.45 2.22
CA GLU A 444 3.38 -74.34 1.11
C GLU A 444 4.90 -74.34 0.94
#